data_AF-A0A924J8S6-F1
#
_entry.id   AF-A0A924J8S6-F1
#
_cell.length_a   1.000
_cell.length_b   1.000
_cell.length_c   1.000
_cell.angle_alpha   90.00
_cell.angle_beta   90.00
_cell.angle_gamma   90.00
#
_symmetry.space_group_name_H-M   'P 1'
#
loop_
_entity.id
_entity.type
_entity.pdbx_description
1 polymer ?
#
loop_
_entity_poly.entity_id
_entity_poly.type
_entity_poly.pdbx_seq_one_letter_code
_entity_poly.pdbx_strand_id
1 'polypeptide(L)'
;MENENPYQLFNAQILMDWRQNGITYIKIVELDSELTIKFFELIPNSEIPDSGDTIYHIDSEDVEDLLEPSPKVKFLVHEIYLEEED
;
A
#
# COMPACT_ATOMS: atom_id res chain seq x y z
N MET A 1 -6.72 -9.53 24.08
CA MET A 1 -6.20 -8.37 23.33
C MET A 1 -7.06 -8.30 22.09
N GLU A 2 -7.83 -7.22 21.95
CA GLU A 2 -8.72 -7.03 20.81
C GLU A 2 -7.87 -7.03 19.54
N ASN A 3 -8.31 -7.76 18.52
CA ASN A 3 -7.70 -7.75 17.19
C ASN A 3 -7.96 -6.36 16.58
N GLU A 4 -7.07 -5.40 16.84
CA GLU A 4 -7.06 -4.13 16.12
C GLU A 4 -6.76 -4.40 14.65
N ASN A 5 -7.41 -3.65 13.76
CA ASN A 5 -7.19 -3.78 12.32
C ASN A 5 -5.77 -3.29 12.00
N PRO A 6 -4.84 -4.12 11.52
CA PRO A 6 -3.43 -3.75 11.36
C PRO A 6 -3.17 -2.96 10.07
N TYR A 7 -4.23 -2.45 9.43
CA TYR A 7 -4.17 -1.72 8.18
C TYR A 7 -4.46 -0.24 8.37
N GLN A 8 -3.61 0.59 7.79
CA GLN A 8 -3.77 2.03 7.71
C GLN A 8 -4.05 2.46 6.28
N LEU A 9 -4.75 3.59 6.09
CA LEU A 9 -4.97 4.15 4.75
C LEU A 9 -3.66 4.71 4.20
N PHE A 10 -3.34 4.32 2.97
CA PHE A 10 -2.22 4.91 2.24
C PHE A 10 -2.42 6.42 2.12
N ASN A 11 -1.35 7.17 2.39
CA ASN A 11 -1.38 8.62 2.42
C ASN A 11 0.00 9.20 2.09
N ALA A 12 0.06 10.51 1.92
CA ALA A 12 1.28 11.21 1.49
C ALA A 12 2.45 11.09 2.49
N GLN A 13 2.16 10.91 3.80
CA GLN A 13 3.20 10.70 4.81
C GLN A 13 3.86 9.34 4.60
N ILE A 14 3.06 8.27 4.48
CA ILE A 14 3.58 6.92 4.23
C ILE A 14 4.41 6.87 2.94
N LEU A 15 3.96 7.50 1.86
CA LEU A 15 4.72 7.57 0.62
C LEU A 15 6.06 8.30 0.81
N MET A 16 6.06 9.41 1.56
CA MET A 16 7.27 10.17 1.85
C MET A 16 8.26 9.34 2.68
N ASP A 17 7.78 8.64 3.71
CA ASP A 17 8.62 7.82 4.59
C ASP A 17 9.23 6.65 3.81
N TRP A 18 8.44 5.99 2.97
CA TRP A 18 8.94 4.93 2.09
C TRP A 18 10.03 5.42 1.12
N ARG A 19 9.87 6.61 0.53
CA ARG A 19 10.90 7.22 -0.32
C ARG A 19 12.18 7.51 0.47
N GLN A 20 12.06 8.00 1.71
CA GLN A 20 13.21 8.28 2.58
C GLN A 20 13.93 6.99 3.01
N ASN A 21 13.19 5.91 3.20
CA ASN A 21 13.70 4.61 3.66
C ASN A 21 14.19 3.70 2.53
N GLY A 22 14.31 4.23 1.30
CA GLY A 22 14.89 3.51 0.17
C GLY A 22 13.98 2.44 -0.42
N ILE A 23 12.66 2.55 -0.22
CA ILE A 23 11.69 1.76 -0.98
C ILE A 23 11.74 2.23 -2.44
N THR A 24 11.77 1.27 -3.38
CA THR A 24 11.92 1.53 -4.81
C THR A 24 10.71 1.09 -5.61
N TYR A 25 10.02 0.04 -5.16
CA TYR A 25 8.85 -0.52 -5.82
C TYR A 25 7.71 -0.77 -4.83
N ILE A 26 6.49 -0.64 -5.31
CA ILE A 26 5.26 -0.93 -4.56
C ILE A 26 4.48 -1.97 -5.35
N LYS A 27 4.21 -3.11 -4.73
CA LYS A 27 3.30 -4.14 -5.24
C LYS A 27 1.89 -3.86 -4.74
N ILE A 28 0.89 -4.04 -5.60
CA ILE A 28 -0.53 -3.88 -5.28
C ILE A 28 -1.24 -5.23 -5.34
N VAL A 29 -1.92 -5.61 -4.26
CA VAL A 29 -2.68 -6.86 -4.14
C VAL A 29 -4.11 -6.58 -3.71
N GLU A 30 -5.11 -7.12 -4.43
CA GLU A 30 -6.52 -7.01 -4.01
C GLU A 30 -6.75 -7.89 -2.78
N LEU A 31 -7.28 -7.30 -1.70
CA LEU A 31 -7.71 -8.04 -0.52
C LEU A 31 -9.11 -8.60 -0.75
N ASP A 32 -9.28 -9.88 -0.45
CA ASP A 32 -10.59 -10.53 -0.58
C ASP A 32 -11.57 -9.96 0.47
N SER A 33 -12.69 -9.44 -0.02
CA SER A 33 -13.70 -8.81 0.80
C SER A 33 -15.08 -8.93 0.16
N GLU A 34 -16.09 -9.23 0.97
CA GLU A 34 -17.50 -9.25 0.52
C GLU A 34 -18.11 -7.83 0.45
N LEU A 35 -17.33 -6.79 0.71
CA LEU A 35 -17.77 -5.40 0.68
C LEU A 35 -17.89 -4.87 -0.76
N THR A 36 -18.78 -3.89 -0.95
CA THR A 36 -18.91 -3.20 -2.25
C THR A 36 -17.70 -2.32 -2.58
N ILE A 37 -16.94 -1.92 -1.56
CA ILE A 37 -15.69 -1.19 -1.69
C ILE A 37 -14.58 -2.23 -1.87
N LYS A 38 -13.71 -2.03 -2.86
CA LYS A 38 -12.52 -2.84 -3.05
C LYS A 38 -11.37 -2.32 -2.20
N PHE A 39 -10.61 -3.23 -1.61
CA PHE A 39 -9.44 -2.92 -0.83
C PHE A 39 -8.21 -3.50 -1.53
N PHE A 40 -7.14 -2.71 -1.59
CA PHE A 40 -5.87 -3.14 -2.13
C PHE A 40 -4.78 -2.88 -1.11
N GLU A 41 -3.97 -3.90 -0.83
CA GLU A 41 -2.78 -3.80 -0.01
C GLU A 41 -1.60 -3.33 -0.86
N LEU A 42 -0.86 -2.36 -0.34
CA LEU A 42 0.40 -1.89 -0.88
C LEU A 42 1.56 -2.51 -0.11
N ILE A 43 2.41 -3.24 -0.82
CA ILE A 43 3.55 -3.97 -0.25
C ILE A 43 4.85 -3.33 -0.79
N PRO A 44 5.67 -2.70 0.06
CA PRO A 44 6.91 -2.07 -0.38
C PRO A 44 8.02 -3.09 -0.61
N ASN A 45 8.86 -2.85 -1.63
CA ASN A 45 10.03 -3.67 -1.98
C ASN A 45 9.74 -5.19 -2.05
N SER A 46 8.53 -5.59 -2.44
CA SER A 46 8.21 -6.99 -2.69
C SER A 46 9.23 -7.57 -3.68
N GLU A 47 9.82 -8.71 -3.35
CA GLU A 47 10.68 -9.45 -4.28
C GLU A 47 9.90 -9.68 -5.60
N ILE A 48 10.59 -9.43 -6.70
CA ILE A 48 10.07 -9.31 -8.07
C ILE A 48 9.04 -10.41 -8.41
N PRO A 49 7.97 -10.10 -9.18
CA PRO A 49 6.78 -10.93 -9.30
C PRO A 49 7.05 -12.36 -9.76
N ASP A 50 6.31 -13.31 -9.19
CA ASP A 50 5.75 -14.36 -10.02
C ASP A 50 4.84 -13.71 -11.08
N SER A 51 4.82 -14.24 -12.31
CA SER A 51 4.13 -13.62 -13.44
C SER A 51 2.63 -13.35 -13.13
N GLY A 52 2.26 -12.08 -12.91
CA GLY A 52 0.88 -11.68 -12.62
C GLY A 52 0.71 -10.49 -11.67
N ASP A 53 1.74 -10.11 -10.91
CA ASP A 53 1.60 -9.00 -9.95
C ASP A 53 1.63 -7.62 -10.63
N THR A 54 0.84 -6.70 -10.06
CA THR A 54 0.90 -5.28 -10.42
C THR A 54 1.94 -4.60 -9.55
N ILE A 55 3.08 -4.20 -10.13
CA ILE A 55 4.19 -3.54 -9.44
C ILE A 55 4.52 -2.22 -10.14
N TYR A 56 4.60 -1.14 -9.35
CA TYR A 56 4.96 0.19 -9.80
C TYR A 56 6.24 0.67 -9.15
N HIS A 57 6.99 1.51 -9.86
CA HIS A 57 8.12 2.22 -9.27
C HIS A 57 7.57 3.32 -8.35
N ILE A 58 8.19 3.55 -7.18
CA ILE A 58 7.68 4.52 -6.19
C ILE A 58 7.59 5.98 -6.70
N ASP A 59 8.37 6.28 -7.74
CA ASP A 59 8.40 7.60 -8.39
C ASP A 59 7.51 7.67 -9.65
N SER A 60 6.69 6.64 -9.93
CA SER A 60 5.75 6.70 -11.06
C SER A 60 4.52 7.53 -10.71
N GLU A 61 3.95 8.20 -11.72
CA GLU A 61 2.67 8.91 -11.62
C GLU A 61 1.55 7.99 -11.09
N ASP A 62 1.56 6.71 -11.51
CA ASP A 62 0.60 5.70 -11.02
C ASP A 62 0.59 5.56 -9.49
N VAL A 63 1.72 5.79 -8.79
CA VAL A 63 1.79 5.72 -7.32
C VAL A 63 1.23 6.98 -6.68
N GLU A 64 1.40 8.14 -7.32
CA GLU A 64 0.82 9.40 -6.86
C GLU A 64 -0.70 9.37 -7.00
N ASP A 65 -1.22 8.76 -8.06
CA ASP A 65 -2.65 8.55 -8.29
C ASP A 65 -3.32 7.70 -7.18
N LEU A 66 -2.58 6.83 -6.49
CA LEU A 66 -3.10 6.03 -5.38
C LEU A 66 -3.48 6.89 -4.16
N LEU A 67 -2.97 8.12 -4.07
CA LEU A 67 -3.33 9.08 -3.04
C LEU A 67 -4.69 9.75 -3.33
N GLU A 68 -5.18 9.66 -4.57
CA GLU A 68 -6.43 10.29 -4.92
C GLU A 68 -7.62 9.62 -4.21
N PRO A 69 -8.51 10.41 -3.59
CA PRO A 69 -9.62 9.86 -2.84
C PRO A 69 -10.63 9.17 -3.77
N SER A 70 -10.81 7.87 -3.59
CA SER A 70 -11.85 7.09 -4.27
C SER A 70 -12.95 6.62 -3.30
N PRO A 71 -14.24 6.74 -3.67
CA PRO A 71 -15.34 6.20 -2.87
C PRO A 71 -15.52 4.67 -3.04
N LYS A 72 -14.92 4.06 -4.07
CA LYS A 72 -15.09 2.64 -4.42
C LYS A 72 -13.85 1.79 -4.16
N VAL A 73 -12.71 2.43 -3.96
CA VAL A 73 -11.41 1.79 -3.81
C VAL A 73 -10.69 2.39 -2.61
N LYS A 74 -10.02 1.54 -1.84
CA LYS A 74 -9.15 1.95 -0.74
C LYS A 74 -7.80 1.24 -0.87
N PHE A 75 -6.73 2.03 -0.80
CA PHE A 75 -5.37 1.53 -0.71
C PHE A 75 -4.95 1.52 0.75
N LEU A 76 -4.46 0.37 1.19
CA LEU A 76 -4.12 0.08 2.57
C LEU A 76 -2.65 -0.33 2.68
N VAL A 77 -2.07 -0.02 3.82
CA VAL A 77 -0.71 -0.43 4.19
C VAL A 77 -0.79 -1.18 5.50
N HIS A 78 -0.25 -2.39 5.54
CA HIS A 78 -0.14 -3.14 6.78
C HIS A 78 0.96 -2.52 7.66
N GLU A 79 0.71 -2.41 8.97
CA GLU A 79 1.63 -1.82 9.94
C GLU A 79 3.02 -2.47 9.97
N ILE A 80 3.16 -3.74 9.56
CA ILE A 80 4.47 -4.40 9.45
C ILE A 80 5.42 -3.73 8.43
N TYR A 81 4.87 -2.88 7.55
CA TYR A 81 5.62 -2.14 6.53
C TYR A 81 5.88 -0.68 6.92
N LEU A 82 5.37 -0.26 8.07
CA LEU A 82 5.64 1.05 8.64
C LEU A 82 6.79 0.88 9.65
N GLU A 83 7.67 1.87 9.73
CA GLU A 83 8.63 1.89 10.84
C GLU A 83 7.85 2.06 12.15
N GLU A 84 8.30 1.39 13.21
CA GLU A 84 7.75 1.64 14.54
C GLU A 84 8.11 3.09 14.92
N GLU A 85 7.11 3.91 15.27
CA GLU A 85 7.38 5.17 15.95
C GLU A 85 7.96 4.85 17.34
N ASP A 86 9.27 5.04 17.52
CA ASP A 86 10.00 4.90 18.80
C ASP A 86 9.42 5.77 19.94
#